data_AF-A0A2A5Y2I3-F1
#
_entry.id   AF-A0A2A5Y2I3-F1
#
_cell.length_a   1.000
_cell.length_b   1.000
_cell.length_c   1.000
_cell.angle_alpha   90.00
_cell.angle_beta   90.00
_cell.angle_gamma   90.00
#
_symmetry.space_group_name_H-M   'P 1'
#
loop_
_entity.id
_entity.type
_entity.pdbx_description
1 polymer ?
#
loop_
_entity_poly.entity_id
_entity_poly.type
_entity_poly.pdbx_seq_one_letter_code
_entity_poly.pdbx_strand_id
1 'polypeptide(L)'
;MLTKKIDKKQVEDFLLKNPDFFCDTPSILSRLNFPVKEESGEKNIVSFKDWMISSLKNQKKEIIENAKHNYFTQRKIHSSILNIIKFSNFKNFMSFIKNDFRKSFDLEMVNLICPNEKFCSEFNLLFLEESKIEKIYNCKNSLIMDATDQKLGIVEEQNIYSNAIFSLDEKIFDNKALIFFGSKDNRFITNRAYDLISFLSKIIEYKLKELM
;
A
#
# COMPACT_ATOMS: atom_id res chain seq x y z
N MET A 1 -26.53 33.17 57.72
CA MET A 1 -25.12 33.06 57.28
C MET A 1 -25.09 33.20 55.77
N LEU A 2 -24.46 34.26 55.26
CA LEU A 2 -24.39 34.56 53.83
C LEU A 2 -23.47 33.53 53.15
N THR A 3 -24.02 32.63 52.35
CA THR A 3 -23.24 31.73 51.47
C THR A 3 -22.46 32.58 50.48
N LYS A 4 -21.15 32.76 50.71
CA LYS A 4 -20.25 33.38 49.75
C LYS A 4 -20.33 32.60 48.44
N LYS A 5 -20.69 33.29 47.37
CA LYS A 5 -20.71 32.73 46.02
C LYS A 5 -19.25 32.50 45.62
N ILE A 6 -18.83 31.24 45.57
CA ILE A 6 -17.48 30.87 45.12
C ILE A 6 -17.39 31.17 43.62
N ASP A 7 -16.33 31.86 43.22
CA ASP A 7 -16.09 32.18 41.80
C ASP A 7 -15.36 31.03 41.08
N LYS A 8 -15.52 30.92 39.77
CA LYS A 8 -14.92 29.85 38.95
C LYS A 8 -13.39 29.80 39.08
N LYS A 9 -12.74 30.96 39.13
CA LYS A 9 -11.28 31.06 39.32
C LYS A 9 -10.82 30.51 40.66
N GLN A 10 -11.64 30.65 41.71
CA GLN A 10 -11.29 30.12 43.02
C GLN A 10 -11.37 28.58 43.05
N VAL A 11 -12.31 28.00 42.31
CA VAL A 11 -12.40 26.54 42.14
C VAL A 11 -11.19 26.02 41.35
N GLU A 12 -10.81 26.72 40.28
CA GLU A 12 -9.64 26.39 39.47
C GLU A 12 -8.34 26.45 40.29
N ASP A 13 -8.09 27.56 41.00
CA ASP A 13 -6.93 27.73 41.88
C ASP A 13 -6.88 26.66 42.98
N PHE A 14 -8.02 26.27 43.52
CA PHE A 14 -8.10 25.22 44.55
C PHE A 14 -7.73 23.84 43.99
N LEU A 15 -8.26 23.47 42.82
CA LEU A 15 -7.95 22.18 42.19
C LEU A 15 -6.49 22.11 41.73
N LEU A 16 -5.92 23.22 41.23
CA LEU A 16 -4.50 23.28 40.86
C LEU A 16 -3.57 23.13 42.07
N LYS A 17 -3.96 23.66 43.22
CA LYS A 17 -3.19 23.51 44.48
C LYS A 17 -3.36 22.14 45.14
N ASN A 18 -4.37 21.37 44.74
CA ASN A 18 -4.69 20.06 45.32
C ASN A 18 -4.93 19.04 44.19
N PRO A 19 -3.88 18.60 43.48
CA PRO A 19 -4.01 17.72 42.31
C PRO A 19 -4.65 16.37 42.64
N ASP A 20 -4.45 15.87 43.86
CA ASP A 20 -4.96 14.57 44.32
C ASP A 20 -6.38 14.64 44.92
N PHE A 21 -7.03 15.80 44.90
CA PHE A 21 -8.34 16.01 45.54
C PHE A 21 -9.41 14.96 45.15
N PHE A 22 -9.45 14.59 43.86
CA PHE A 22 -10.39 13.57 43.36
C PHE A 22 -9.93 12.13 43.66
N CYS A 23 -8.64 11.91 43.91
CA CYS A 23 -8.10 10.63 44.38
C CYS A 23 -8.46 10.40 45.85
N ASP A 24 -8.36 11.44 46.68
CA ASP A 24 -8.66 11.39 48.10
C ASP A 24 -10.18 11.36 48.39
N THR A 25 -10.97 11.94 47.48
CA THR A 25 -12.42 12.07 47.65
C THR A 25 -13.21 11.47 46.46
N PRO A 26 -13.05 10.17 46.15
CA PRO A 26 -13.62 9.58 44.93
C PRO A 26 -15.16 9.58 44.90
N SER A 27 -15.80 9.61 46.08
CA SER A 27 -17.26 9.65 46.22
C SER A 27 -17.92 10.91 45.65
N ILE A 28 -17.16 12.00 45.46
CA ILE A 28 -17.69 13.21 44.83
C ILE A 28 -17.91 13.01 43.33
N LEU A 29 -17.12 12.17 42.68
CA LEU A 29 -17.20 11.92 41.23
C LEU A 29 -18.56 11.35 40.85
N SER A 30 -19.17 10.49 41.68
CA SER A 30 -20.51 9.94 41.41
C SER A 30 -21.64 10.96 41.55
N ARG A 31 -21.35 12.15 42.08
CA ARG A 31 -22.30 13.26 42.25
C ARG A 31 -22.07 14.37 41.23
N LEU A 32 -20.99 14.29 40.44
CA LEU A 32 -20.71 15.23 39.36
C LEU A 32 -21.45 14.81 38.09
N ASN A 33 -21.90 15.81 37.34
CA ASN A 33 -22.46 15.59 36.01
C ASN A 33 -21.31 15.56 35.01
N PHE A 34 -21.04 14.39 34.43
CA PHE A 34 -20.12 14.26 33.31
C PHE A 34 -20.88 14.42 31.99
N PRO A 35 -20.25 15.01 30.95
CA PRO A 35 -20.86 15.09 29.64
C PRO A 35 -21.05 13.68 29.08
N VAL A 36 -22.31 13.24 28.99
CA VAL A 36 -22.70 12.03 28.25
C VAL A 36 -22.84 12.43 26.80
N LYS A 37 -21.76 12.23 26.04
CA LYS A 37 -21.55 12.21 24.57
C LYS A 37 -22.42 13.00 23.56
N GLU A 38 -23.56 13.60 23.89
CA GLU A 38 -24.52 14.03 22.87
C GLU A 38 -24.97 15.50 22.90
N GLU A 39 -24.70 16.32 23.94
CA GLU A 39 -25.28 17.69 23.94
C GLU A 39 -24.37 18.88 24.28
N SER A 40 -23.20 18.69 24.90
CA SER A 40 -22.32 19.84 25.19
C SER A 40 -21.29 20.01 24.08
N GLY A 41 -21.44 21.05 23.26
CA GLY A 41 -20.55 21.43 22.14
C GLY A 41 -19.09 21.74 22.48
N GLU A 42 -18.57 21.29 23.63
CA GLU A 42 -17.15 21.34 23.97
C GLU A 42 -16.44 20.12 23.38
N LYS A 43 -15.80 20.34 22.21
CA LYS A 43 -15.21 19.32 21.32
C LYS A 43 -14.14 18.40 21.93
N ASN A 44 -13.70 18.60 23.19
CA ASN A 44 -12.46 18.00 23.70
C ASN A 44 -12.60 17.09 24.93
N ILE A 45 -13.79 16.90 25.51
CA ILE A 45 -13.95 16.03 26.70
C ILE A 45 -14.72 14.77 26.32
N VAL A 46 -14.02 13.64 26.22
CA VAL A 46 -14.60 12.32 25.97
C VAL A 46 -14.26 11.40 27.15
N SER A 47 -15.24 10.63 27.61
CA SER A 47 -15.03 9.54 28.57
C SER A 47 -13.93 8.59 28.07
N PHE A 48 -12.92 8.33 28.90
CA PHE A 48 -11.81 7.44 28.55
C PHE A 48 -12.29 6.06 28.11
N LYS A 49 -13.32 5.51 28.76
CA LYS A 49 -13.92 4.22 28.40
C LYS A 49 -14.52 4.26 26.99
N ASP A 50 -15.26 5.32 26.67
CA ASP A 50 -15.90 5.47 25.37
C ASP A 50 -14.90 5.73 24.25
N TRP A 51 -13.86 6.51 24.56
CA TRP A 51 -12.72 6.72 23.66
C TRP A 51 -12.01 5.38 23.39
N MET A 52 -11.68 4.61 24.43
CA MET A 52 -11.03 3.30 24.29
C MET A 52 -11.86 2.32 23.47
N ILE A 53 -13.17 2.19 23.75
CA ILE A 53 -14.07 1.33 22.99
C ILE A 53 -14.14 1.77 21.52
N SER A 54 -14.22 3.08 21.25
CA SER A 54 -14.26 3.60 19.88
C SER A 54 -12.95 3.34 19.13
N SER A 55 -11.81 3.50 19.80
CA SER A 55 -10.48 3.23 19.25
C SER A 55 -10.33 1.75 18.88
N LEU A 56 -10.71 0.85 19.78
CA LEU A 56 -10.69 -0.60 19.53
C LEU A 56 -11.62 -1.00 18.37
N LYS A 57 -12.81 -0.40 18.28
CA LYS A 57 -13.73 -0.63 17.16
C LYS A 57 -13.13 -0.18 15.83
N ASN A 58 -12.44 0.97 15.81
CA ASN A 58 -11.78 1.48 14.63
C ASN A 58 -10.61 0.58 14.20
N GLN A 59 -9.74 0.17 15.14
CA GLN A 59 -8.66 -0.78 14.87
C GLN A 59 -9.20 -2.10 14.31
N LYS A 60 -10.27 -2.65 14.91
CA LYS A 60 -10.91 -3.87 14.39
C LYS A 60 -11.40 -3.67 12.95
N LYS A 61 -12.01 -2.52 12.64
CA LYS A 61 -12.50 -2.20 11.30
C LYS A 61 -11.35 -2.16 10.30
N GLU A 62 -10.24 -1.51 10.64
CA GLU A 62 -9.04 -1.45 9.78
C GLU A 62 -8.46 -2.84 9.51
N ILE A 63 -8.35 -3.70 10.54
CA ILE A 63 -7.88 -5.08 10.37
C ILE A 63 -8.76 -5.85 9.40
N ILE A 64 -10.09 -5.76 9.55
CA ILE A 64 -11.05 -6.46 8.69
C ILE A 64 -10.95 -5.95 7.24
N GLU A 65 -10.87 -4.64 7.03
CA GLU A 65 -10.76 -4.08 5.70
C GLU A 65 -9.43 -4.47 5.02
N ASN A 66 -8.32 -4.45 5.75
CA ASN A 66 -7.03 -4.94 5.24
C ASN A 66 -7.08 -6.44 4.89
N ALA A 67 -7.71 -7.26 5.74
CA ALA A 67 -7.86 -8.70 5.47
C ALA A 67 -8.70 -8.96 4.22
N LYS A 68 -9.82 -8.25 4.05
CA LYS A 68 -10.65 -8.33 2.83
C LYS A 68 -9.85 -7.93 1.60
N HIS A 69 -9.15 -6.80 1.65
CA HIS A 69 -8.35 -6.31 0.52
C HIS A 69 -7.27 -7.32 0.10
N ASN A 70 -6.57 -7.91 1.08
CA ASN A 70 -5.57 -8.95 0.84
C ASN A 70 -6.19 -10.20 0.21
N TYR A 71 -7.32 -10.67 0.74
CA TYR A 71 -8.03 -11.84 0.21
C TYR A 71 -8.47 -11.62 -1.25
N PHE A 72 -9.04 -10.46 -1.57
CA PHE A 72 -9.43 -10.15 -2.95
C PHE A 72 -8.22 -10.05 -3.89
N THR A 73 -7.13 -9.43 -3.45
CA THR A 73 -5.88 -9.37 -4.22
C THR A 73 -5.33 -10.76 -4.51
N GLN A 74 -5.29 -11.64 -3.50
CA GLN A 74 -4.85 -13.02 -3.65
C GLN A 74 -5.72 -13.80 -4.64
N ARG A 75 -7.05 -13.65 -4.57
CA ARG A 75 -7.96 -14.29 -5.53
C ARG A 75 -7.73 -13.82 -6.96
N LYS A 76 -7.50 -12.51 -7.16
CA LYS A 76 -7.16 -11.95 -8.47
C LYS A 76 -5.89 -12.60 -9.02
N ILE A 77 -4.84 -12.70 -8.20
CA ILE A 77 -3.58 -13.37 -8.58
C ILE A 77 -3.82 -14.82 -8.98
N HIS A 78 -4.53 -15.60 -8.17
CA HIS A 78 -4.83 -16.99 -8.51
C HIS A 78 -5.57 -17.12 -9.83
N SER A 79 -6.57 -16.25 -10.08
CA SER A 79 -7.28 -16.25 -11.37
C SER A 79 -6.40 -15.83 -12.54
N SER A 80 -5.49 -14.86 -12.34
CA SER A 80 -4.51 -14.46 -13.34
C SER A 80 -3.58 -15.61 -13.69
N ILE A 81 -3.08 -16.35 -12.70
CA ILE A 81 -2.21 -17.52 -12.91
C ILE A 81 -2.90 -18.59 -13.76
N LEU A 82 -4.16 -18.91 -13.46
CA LEU A 82 -4.95 -19.86 -14.25
C LEU A 82 -5.14 -19.41 -15.71
N ASN A 83 -5.06 -18.12 -15.99
CA ASN A 83 -5.09 -17.60 -17.36
C ASN A 83 -3.69 -17.62 -18.00
N ILE A 84 -2.65 -17.25 -17.26
CA ILE A 84 -1.24 -17.27 -17.71
C ILE A 84 -0.87 -18.64 -18.28
N ILE A 85 -1.22 -19.73 -17.56
CA ILE A 85 -0.86 -21.09 -17.97
C ILE A 85 -1.45 -21.50 -19.32
N LYS A 86 -2.55 -20.89 -19.77
CA LYS A 86 -3.25 -21.26 -21.00
C LYS A 86 -2.61 -20.69 -22.27
N PHE A 87 -1.71 -19.71 -22.14
CA PHE A 87 -1.08 -19.10 -23.29
C PHE A 87 -0.01 -20.03 -23.88
N SER A 88 0.01 -20.17 -25.20
CA SER A 88 1.03 -20.93 -25.94
C SER A 88 1.88 -20.04 -26.85
N ASN A 89 1.64 -18.73 -26.84
CA ASN A 89 2.31 -17.78 -27.72
C ASN A 89 2.70 -16.52 -26.95
N PHE A 90 3.96 -16.10 -27.10
CA PHE A 90 4.54 -14.94 -26.44
C PHE A 90 3.78 -13.63 -26.72
N LYS A 91 3.42 -13.35 -27.98
CA LYS A 91 2.72 -12.11 -28.36
C LYS A 91 1.36 -11.99 -27.66
N ASN A 92 0.59 -13.08 -27.64
CA ASN A 92 -0.70 -13.12 -26.97
C ASN A 92 -0.54 -12.98 -25.45
N PHE A 93 0.47 -13.65 -24.89
CA PHE A 93 0.79 -13.55 -23.46
C PHE A 93 1.17 -12.13 -23.04
N MET A 94 2.03 -11.45 -23.81
CA MET A 94 2.41 -10.06 -23.54
C MET A 94 1.23 -9.11 -23.71
N SER A 95 0.34 -9.33 -24.68
CA SER A 95 -0.91 -8.56 -24.81
C SER A 95 -1.82 -8.73 -23.59
N PHE A 96 -1.94 -9.96 -23.08
CA PHE A 96 -2.69 -10.25 -21.86
C PHE A 96 -2.08 -9.56 -20.64
N ILE A 97 -0.76 -9.68 -20.41
CA ILE A 97 -0.09 -8.98 -19.29
C ILE A 97 -0.34 -7.48 -19.38
N LYS A 98 -0.13 -6.87 -20.56
CA LYS A 98 -0.28 -5.43 -20.74
C LYS A 98 -1.71 -4.97 -20.49
N ASN A 99 -2.74 -5.72 -20.88
CA ASN A 99 -4.12 -5.26 -20.82
C ASN A 99 -4.87 -5.75 -19.58
N ASP A 100 -4.82 -7.05 -19.30
CA ASP A 100 -5.60 -7.66 -18.23
C ASP A 100 -5.02 -7.36 -16.86
N PHE A 101 -3.69 -7.24 -16.70
CA PHE A 101 -3.13 -6.89 -15.39
C PHE A 101 -3.39 -5.43 -15.05
N ARG A 102 -3.35 -4.52 -16.03
CA ARG A 102 -3.78 -3.13 -15.83
C ARG A 102 -5.20 -3.06 -15.29
N LYS A 103 -6.14 -3.80 -15.88
CA LYS A 103 -7.54 -3.82 -15.40
C LYS A 103 -7.71 -4.56 -14.08
N SER A 104 -7.13 -5.75 -13.94
CA SER A 104 -7.36 -6.64 -12.79
C SER A 104 -6.75 -6.07 -11.52
N PHE A 105 -5.55 -5.50 -11.63
CA PHE A 105 -4.80 -4.95 -10.52
C PHE A 105 -4.88 -3.43 -10.44
N ASP A 106 -5.70 -2.78 -11.28
CA ASP A 106 -5.86 -1.31 -11.33
C ASP A 106 -4.51 -0.59 -11.52
N LEU A 107 -3.64 -1.14 -12.37
CA LEU A 107 -2.31 -0.62 -12.64
C LEU A 107 -2.33 0.30 -13.86
N GLU A 108 -1.53 1.36 -13.80
CA GLU A 108 -1.39 2.28 -14.92
C GLU A 108 -0.61 1.65 -16.06
N MET A 109 0.40 0.86 -15.73
CA MET A 109 1.26 0.22 -16.72
C MET A 109 1.77 -1.12 -16.22
N VAL A 110 1.83 -2.10 -17.11
CA VAL A 110 2.64 -3.31 -16.94
C VAL A 110 3.36 -3.54 -18.25
N ASN A 111 4.68 -3.65 -18.24
CA ASN A 111 5.44 -3.94 -19.47
C ASN A 111 6.78 -4.64 -19.17
N LEU A 112 7.37 -5.22 -20.20
CA LEU A 112 8.71 -5.80 -20.16
C LEU A 112 9.73 -4.80 -20.68
N ILE A 113 10.92 -4.78 -20.07
CA ILE A 113 12.04 -3.92 -20.44
C ILE A 113 13.20 -4.81 -20.92
N CYS A 114 13.70 -4.52 -22.11
CA CYS A 114 14.78 -5.26 -22.77
C CYS A 114 15.83 -4.32 -23.41
N PRO A 115 17.11 -4.72 -23.50
CA PRO A 115 18.14 -3.95 -24.20
C PRO A 115 18.18 -4.25 -25.71
N ASN A 116 17.14 -4.86 -26.28
CA ASN A 116 17.06 -5.23 -27.71
C ASN A 116 15.97 -4.43 -28.43
N GLU A 117 16.33 -3.30 -29.03
CA GLU A 117 15.40 -2.34 -29.65
C GLU A 117 14.50 -2.98 -30.73
N LYS A 118 15.04 -3.86 -31.57
CA LYS A 118 14.29 -4.55 -32.62
C LYS A 118 13.20 -5.44 -32.02
N PHE A 119 13.57 -6.25 -31.03
CA PHE A 119 12.64 -7.11 -30.32
C PHE A 119 11.59 -6.31 -29.56
N CYS A 120 12.01 -5.26 -28.86
CA CYS A 120 11.08 -4.43 -28.11
C CYS A 120 10.08 -3.73 -29.08
N SER A 121 10.50 -3.32 -30.28
CA SER A 121 9.61 -2.76 -31.31
C SER A 121 8.62 -3.77 -31.89
N GLU A 122 9.06 -5.01 -32.16
CA GLU A 122 8.21 -6.09 -32.70
C GLU A 122 7.04 -6.46 -31.76
N PHE A 123 7.32 -6.53 -30.46
CA PHE A 123 6.36 -6.95 -29.43
C PHE A 123 5.77 -5.78 -28.62
N ASN A 124 6.11 -4.54 -28.99
CA ASN A 124 5.68 -3.30 -28.31
C ASN A 124 6.02 -3.34 -26.80
N LEU A 125 7.29 -3.56 -26.49
CA LEU A 125 7.91 -3.58 -25.17
C LEU A 125 8.70 -2.28 -24.94
N LEU A 126 9.16 -2.06 -23.71
CA LEU A 126 10.00 -0.92 -23.41
C LEU A 126 11.47 -1.23 -23.72
N PHE A 127 12.10 -0.34 -24.48
CA PHE A 127 13.54 -0.37 -24.69
C PHE A 127 14.24 0.46 -23.62
N LEU A 128 15.31 -0.08 -23.06
CA LEU A 128 16.23 0.65 -22.19
C LEU A 128 17.65 0.16 -22.46
N GLU A 129 18.61 1.08 -22.52
CA GLU A 129 20.02 0.72 -22.71
C GLU A 129 20.51 -0.24 -21.62
N GLU A 130 21.38 -1.17 -21.99
CA GLU A 130 21.93 -2.17 -21.08
C GLU A 130 22.58 -1.52 -19.84
N SER A 131 23.34 -0.43 -20.03
CA SER A 131 23.98 0.32 -18.93
C SER A 131 22.99 0.87 -17.89
N LYS A 132 21.75 1.17 -18.29
CA LYS A 132 20.68 1.63 -17.40
C LYS A 132 19.98 0.44 -16.75
N ILE A 133 19.75 -0.64 -17.49
CA ILE A 133 19.20 -1.88 -16.94
C ILE A 133 20.12 -2.40 -15.84
N GLU A 134 21.44 -2.42 -16.02
CA GLU A 134 22.39 -2.88 -15.00
C GLU A 134 22.35 -2.10 -13.70
N LYS A 135 22.04 -0.80 -13.74
CA LYS A 135 21.89 0.02 -12.52
C LYS A 135 20.66 -0.36 -11.71
N ILE A 136 19.62 -0.87 -12.37
CA ILE A 136 18.36 -1.29 -11.75
C ILE A 136 18.40 -2.78 -11.39
N TYR A 137 19.02 -3.57 -12.27
CA TYR A 137 19.20 -5.00 -12.17
C TYR A 137 20.22 -5.29 -11.08
N ASN A 138 19.74 -5.35 -9.84
CA ASN A 138 20.60 -5.60 -8.69
C ASN A 138 21.09 -7.06 -8.69
N CYS A 139 20.15 -8.00 -8.66
CA CYS A 139 20.43 -9.42 -8.82
C CYS A 139 19.23 -10.15 -9.42
N LYS A 140 19.46 -11.38 -9.89
CA LYS A 140 18.41 -12.24 -10.44
C LYS A 140 17.26 -12.42 -9.44
N ASN A 141 16.03 -12.31 -9.95
CA ASN A 141 14.79 -12.45 -9.19
C ASN A 141 14.63 -11.44 -8.05
N SER A 142 15.34 -10.30 -8.14
CA SER A 142 15.13 -9.18 -7.23
C SER A 142 13.87 -8.41 -7.60
N LEU A 143 13.13 -8.00 -6.57
CA LEU A 143 11.98 -7.11 -6.69
C LEU A 143 12.29 -5.83 -5.94
N ILE A 144 12.27 -4.71 -6.65
CA ILE A 144 12.38 -3.36 -6.10
C ILE A 144 10.99 -2.73 -6.14
N MET A 145 10.56 -2.11 -5.04
CA MET A 145 9.28 -1.42 -4.96
C MET A 145 9.49 -0.06 -4.31
N ASP A 146 9.21 1.02 -5.03
CA ASP A 146 9.45 2.38 -4.54
C ASP A 146 8.56 3.41 -5.27
N ALA A 147 8.69 4.68 -4.89
CA ALA A 147 8.24 5.79 -5.71
C ALA A 147 8.96 5.80 -7.07
N THR A 148 8.26 6.26 -8.11
CA THR A 148 8.84 6.30 -9.46
C THR A 148 9.96 7.33 -9.54
N ASP A 149 11.17 6.89 -9.89
CA ASP A 149 12.28 7.79 -10.22
C ASP A 149 12.37 8.01 -11.73
N GLN A 150 12.07 9.23 -12.16
CA GLN A 150 12.16 9.65 -13.57
C GLN A 150 13.59 9.56 -14.12
N LYS A 151 14.63 9.63 -13.27
CA LYS A 151 16.03 9.52 -13.68
C LYS A 151 16.36 8.14 -14.26
N LEU A 152 15.56 7.12 -13.94
CA LEU A 152 15.71 5.78 -14.51
C LEU A 152 15.34 5.75 -16.00
N GLY A 153 14.57 6.73 -16.50
CA GLY A 153 14.19 6.84 -17.91
C GLY A 153 13.29 5.70 -18.41
N ILE A 154 12.65 4.95 -17.51
CA ILE A 154 11.72 3.87 -17.88
C ILE A 154 10.40 4.45 -18.40
N VAL A 155 9.96 5.56 -17.83
CA VAL A 155 8.70 6.22 -18.18
C VAL A 155 8.91 7.74 -18.13
N GLU A 156 8.63 8.42 -19.23
CA GLU A 156 8.89 9.87 -19.38
C GLU A 156 7.69 10.74 -18.98
N GLU A 157 6.44 10.30 -19.20
CA GLU A 157 5.24 11.16 -19.07
C GLU A 157 4.03 10.55 -18.34
N GLN A 158 4.13 9.33 -17.82
CA GLN A 158 2.95 8.69 -17.22
C GLN A 158 2.76 9.11 -15.77
N ASN A 159 1.49 9.20 -15.38
CA ASN A 159 0.97 9.55 -14.06
C ASN A 159 1.28 8.46 -13.00
N ILE A 160 2.46 7.85 -13.05
CA ILE A 160 2.89 6.72 -12.22
C ILE A 160 3.61 7.25 -10.99
N TYR A 161 2.95 7.15 -9.85
CA TYR A 161 3.47 7.60 -8.57
C TYR A 161 4.40 6.57 -7.90
N SER A 162 4.06 5.28 -8.00
CA SER A 162 4.88 4.19 -7.48
C SER A 162 5.07 3.08 -8.50
N ASN A 163 6.18 2.35 -8.38
CA ASN A 163 6.51 1.24 -9.26
C ASN A 163 6.98 -0.02 -8.50
N ALA A 164 6.86 -1.15 -9.17
CA ALA A 164 7.51 -2.39 -8.80
C ALA A 164 8.30 -2.90 -10.01
N ILE A 165 9.59 -3.18 -9.82
CA ILE A 165 10.51 -3.61 -10.87
C ILE A 165 11.09 -4.96 -10.49
N PHE A 166 10.83 -5.97 -11.32
CA PHE A 166 11.32 -7.32 -11.11
C PHE A 166 12.43 -7.67 -12.12
N SER A 167 13.55 -8.17 -11.63
CA SER A 167 14.68 -8.61 -12.43
C SER A 167 14.49 -10.05 -12.92
N LEU A 168 14.39 -10.25 -14.23
CA LEU A 168 14.20 -11.56 -14.86
C LEU A 168 15.51 -12.34 -14.98
N ASP A 169 15.42 -13.66 -15.01
CA ASP A 169 16.52 -14.55 -15.39
C ASP A 169 17.10 -14.19 -16.77
N GLU A 170 18.40 -13.89 -16.81
CA GLU A 170 19.13 -13.50 -18.02
C GLU A 170 19.02 -14.54 -19.15
N LYS A 171 18.83 -15.81 -18.79
CA LYS A 171 18.67 -16.93 -19.73
C LYS A 171 17.41 -16.85 -20.60
N ILE A 172 16.46 -15.97 -20.28
CA ILE A 172 15.22 -15.85 -21.05
C ILE A 172 15.48 -15.13 -22.38
N PHE A 173 16.26 -14.05 -22.34
CA PHE A 173 16.51 -13.19 -23.51
C PHE A 173 17.99 -13.14 -23.90
N ASP A 174 18.82 -13.99 -23.29
CA ASP A 174 20.29 -13.94 -23.32
C ASP A 174 20.86 -12.57 -22.91
N ASN A 175 20.08 -11.79 -22.14
CA ASN A 175 20.43 -10.48 -21.63
C ASN A 175 19.58 -10.15 -20.40
N LYS A 176 20.01 -9.14 -19.64
CA LYS A 176 19.27 -8.66 -18.46
C LYS A 176 17.97 -7.99 -18.91
N ALA A 177 16.85 -8.48 -18.38
CA ALA A 177 15.52 -7.94 -18.66
C ALA A 177 14.75 -7.68 -17.36
N LEU A 178 13.78 -6.78 -17.41
CA LEU A 178 12.97 -6.39 -16.26
C LEU A 178 11.48 -6.50 -16.57
N ILE A 179 10.66 -6.79 -15.58
CA ILE A 179 9.21 -6.52 -15.62
C ILE A 179 8.94 -5.28 -14.80
N PHE A 180 8.23 -4.33 -15.40
CA PHE A 180 7.81 -3.10 -14.77
C PHE A 180 6.32 -3.10 -14.51
N PHE A 181 5.94 -2.78 -13.27
CA PHE A 181 4.56 -2.50 -12.86
C PHE A 181 4.50 -1.07 -12.36
N GLY A 182 3.59 -0.25 -12.91
CA GLY A 182 3.39 1.14 -12.52
C GLY A 182 1.98 1.39 -12.00
N SER A 183 1.87 2.14 -10.90
CA SER A 183 0.60 2.58 -10.30
C SER A 183 0.52 4.09 -10.15
N LYS A 184 -0.70 4.65 -10.18
CA LYS A 184 -0.98 6.06 -9.87
C LYS A 184 -0.97 6.40 -8.38
N ASP A 185 -1.03 5.39 -7.53
CA ASP A 185 -1.08 5.55 -6.07
C ASP A 185 0.19 5.04 -5.39
N ASN A 186 0.20 5.07 -4.06
CA ASN A 186 1.34 4.66 -3.23
C ASN A 186 1.40 3.14 -2.96
N ARG A 187 0.71 2.28 -3.71
CA ARG A 187 0.57 0.85 -3.37
C ARG A 187 1.88 0.08 -3.33
N PHE A 188 2.89 0.50 -4.09
CA PHE A 188 4.20 -0.14 -4.07
C PHE A 188 5.15 0.49 -3.05
N ILE A 189 4.77 1.64 -2.46
CA ILE A 189 5.51 2.24 -1.35
C ILE A 189 5.20 1.41 -0.09
N THR A 190 6.21 1.18 0.75
CA THR A 190 6.15 0.37 1.99
C THR A 190 6.13 -1.16 1.82
N ASN A 191 6.48 -1.70 0.65
CA ASN A 191 6.54 -3.16 0.39
C ASN A 191 5.24 -3.91 0.69
N ARG A 192 4.09 -3.23 0.59
CA ARG A 192 2.78 -3.88 0.73
C ARG A 192 2.57 -4.87 -0.41
N ALA A 193 2.06 -6.06 -0.08
CA ALA A 193 1.85 -7.13 -1.04
C ALA A 193 3.11 -7.57 -1.81
N TYR A 194 4.31 -7.35 -1.24
CA TYR A 194 5.58 -7.77 -1.82
C TYR A 194 5.58 -9.24 -2.25
N ASP A 195 5.16 -10.14 -1.35
CA ASP A 195 5.14 -11.59 -1.61
C ASP A 195 4.24 -11.95 -2.80
N LEU A 196 3.12 -11.26 -2.93
CA LEU A 196 2.13 -11.49 -3.99
C LEU A 196 2.66 -11.03 -5.35
N ILE A 197 3.29 -9.86 -5.43
CA ILE A 197 3.92 -9.36 -6.67
C ILE A 197 5.14 -10.21 -7.02
N SER A 198 5.98 -10.54 -6.04
CA SER A 198 7.14 -11.41 -6.23
C SER A 198 6.72 -12.78 -6.77
N PHE A 199 5.65 -13.36 -6.22
CA PHE A 199 5.10 -14.62 -6.71
C PHE A 199 4.56 -14.49 -8.14
N LEU A 200 3.76 -13.45 -8.43
CA LEU A 200 3.24 -13.21 -9.77
C LEU A 200 4.38 -13.05 -10.79
N SER A 201 5.39 -12.25 -10.47
CA SER A 201 6.57 -12.05 -11.32
C SER A 201 7.33 -13.34 -11.61
N LYS A 202 7.47 -14.23 -10.62
CA LYS A 202 8.08 -15.55 -10.82
C LYS A 202 7.25 -16.45 -11.74
N ILE A 203 5.92 -16.39 -11.65
CA ILE A 203 5.05 -17.13 -12.58
C ILE A 203 5.16 -16.58 -14.00
N ILE A 204 5.22 -15.25 -14.15
CA ILE A 204 5.46 -14.63 -15.47
C ILE A 204 6.82 -15.09 -16.01
N GLU A 205 7.87 -15.03 -15.19
CA GLU A 205 9.21 -15.50 -15.57
C GLU A 205 9.18 -16.96 -16.04
N TYR A 206 8.55 -17.84 -15.27
CA TYR A 206 8.42 -19.25 -15.63
C TYR A 206 7.71 -19.42 -16.98
N LYS A 207 6.63 -18.67 -17.20
CA LYS A 207 5.90 -18.75 -18.47
C LYS A 207 6.70 -18.19 -19.64
N LEU A 208 7.48 -17.14 -19.42
CA LEU A 208 8.38 -16.59 -20.44
C LEU A 208 9.42 -17.62 -20.89
N LYS A 209 10.01 -18.38 -19.94
CA LYS A 209 10.94 -19.49 -20.23
C LYS A 209 10.34 -20.63 -21.05
N GLU A 210 9.02 -20.82 -20.96
CA GLU A 210 8.31 -21.85 -21.73
C GLU A 210 7.98 -21.38 -23.15
N LEU A 211 7.77 -20.07 -23.33
CA LEU A 211 7.30 -19.47 -24.57
C LEU A 211 8.41 -19.00 -25.51
N MET A 212 9.66 -18.98 -25.03
CA MET A 212 10.85 -18.55 -25.77
C MET A 212 11.89 -19.66 -25.77
#